data_AF-A0A5K0XFP8-F1
#
_entry.id   AF-A0A5K0XFP8-F1
#
_cell.length_a   1.000
_cell.length_b   1.000
_cell.length_c   1.000
_cell.angle_alpha   90.00
_cell.angle_beta   90.00
_cell.angle_gamma   90.00
#
_symmetry.space_group_name_H-M   'P 1'
#
loop_
_entity.id
_entity.type
_entity.pdbx_description
1 polymer ?
#
loop_
_entity_poly.entity_id
_entity_poly.type
_entity_poly.pdbx_seq_one_letter_code
_entity_poly.pdbx_strand_id
1 'polypeptide(L)'
;EMKSHGFDETRLQLLHDVSGAFRPGVLTALVGVSGAGKTTLMDVLAGRKTGGYIEGSINISGYQKKQETFARVSGYCEQEDIHSPNLTVHESLIYSSWLRLSAEVNSETRE
;
A
#
# COMPACT_ATOMS: atom_id res chain seq x y z
N GLU A 1 18.74 21.31 -5.10
CA GLU A 1 18.18 22.13 -4.00
C GLU A 1 18.59 21.69 -2.60
N MET A 2 18.54 20.40 -2.21
CA MET A 2 18.92 20.01 -0.84
C MET A 2 20.44 20.13 -0.57
N LYS A 3 21.29 19.83 -1.56
CA LYS A 3 22.75 20.07 -1.48
C LYS A 3 23.14 21.56 -1.40
N SER A 4 22.30 22.48 -1.89
CA SER A 4 22.58 23.92 -1.81
C SER A 4 22.22 24.53 -0.45
N HIS A 5 21.57 23.76 0.44
CA HIS A 5 21.21 24.17 1.80
C HIS A 5 22.07 23.50 2.88
N GLY A 6 23.25 22.95 2.53
CA GLY A 6 24.21 22.42 3.50
C GLY A 6 23.92 21.01 4.02
N PHE A 7 23.01 20.26 3.39
CA PHE A 7 22.84 18.84 3.70
C PHE A 7 23.95 18.01 3.02
N ASP A 8 24.94 17.62 3.82
CA ASP A 8 26.10 16.81 3.41
C ASP A 8 25.77 15.29 3.38
N GLU A 9 24.58 14.91 3.86
CA GLU A 9 24.12 13.53 3.83
C GLU A 9 23.68 13.10 2.42
N THR A 10 24.29 12.03 1.93
CA THR A 10 23.95 11.40 0.65
C THR A 10 22.64 10.61 0.69
N ARG A 11 22.03 10.44 1.86
CA ARG A 11 20.80 9.66 2.08
C ARG A 11 19.71 10.56 2.67
N LEU A 12 18.61 10.72 1.94
CA LEU A 12 17.41 11.40 2.44
C LEU A 12 16.59 10.46 3.33
N GLN A 13 16.41 10.83 4.59
CA GLN A 13 15.52 10.14 5.51
C GLN A 13 14.06 10.63 5.32
N LEU A 14 13.16 9.71 4.95
CA LEU A 14 11.74 10.03 4.72
C LEU A 14 10.84 9.70 5.91
N LEU A 15 11.19 8.65 6.65
CA LEU A 15 10.48 8.21 7.85
C LEU A 15 11.52 8.02 8.96
N HIS A 16 11.17 8.43 10.17
CA HIS A 16 12.04 8.38 11.33
C HIS A 16 11.28 7.77 12.51
N ASP A 17 11.76 6.61 12.97
CA ASP A 17 11.26 5.89 14.16
C ASP A 17 9.72 5.85 14.30
N VAL A 18 9.06 5.31 13.28
CA VAL A 18 7.59 5.20 13.24
C VAL A 18 7.16 3.88 13.86
N SER A 19 6.28 3.95 14.87
CA SER A 19 5.64 2.79 15.48
C SER A 19 4.11 2.95 15.50
N GLY A 20 3.39 1.84 15.42
CA GLY A 20 1.93 1.84 15.37
C GLY A 20 1.33 0.45 15.23
N ALA A 21 0.03 0.33 15.49
CA ALA A 21 -0.72 -0.91 15.34
C ALA A 21 -2.14 -0.62 14.82
N PHE A 22 -2.61 -1.47 13.91
CA PHE A 22 -3.95 -1.40 13.33
C PHE A 22 -4.77 -2.58 13.83
N ARG A 23 -5.94 -2.31 14.42
CA ARG A 23 -6.81 -3.36 14.98
C ARG A 23 -7.89 -3.76 13.98
N PRO A 24 -8.21 -5.06 13.85
CA PRO A 24 -9.35 -5.50 13.04
C PRO A 24 -10.65 -4.81 13.45
N GLY A 25 -11.46 -4.41 12.47
CA GLY A 25 -12.74 -3.73 12.70
C GLY A 25 -12.64 -2.25 13.08
N VAL A 26 -11.43 -1.69 13.16
CA VAL A 26 -11.22 -0.27 13.51
C VAL A 26 -10.73 0.51 12.29
N LEU A 27 -11.50 1.52 11.89
CA LEU A 27 -11.03 2.51 10.93
C LEU A 27 -9.94 3.37 11.58
N THR A 28 -8.72 3.28 11.07
CA THR A 28 -7.58 4.08 11.54
C THR A 28 -7.27 5.15 10.51
N ALA A 29 -7.20 6.41 10.93
CA ALA A 29 -6.89 7.54 10.06
C ALA A 29 -5.45 8.02 10.28
N LEU A 30 -4.72 8.23 9.20
CA LEU A 30 -3.39 8.86 9.20
C LEU A 30 -3.53 10.30 8.70
N VAL A 31 -3.33 11.27 9.60
CA VAL A 31 -3.55 12.70 9.31
C VAL A 31 -2.26 13.48 9.54
N GLY A 32 -2.02 14.50 8.73
CA GLY A 32 -0.82 15.33 8.80
C GLY A 32 -0.70 16.25 7.59
N VAL A 33 0.20 17.24 7.67
CA VAL A 33 0.43 18.23 6.61
C VAL A 33 0.98 17.60 5.33
N SER A 34 0.92 18.32 4.21
CA SER A 34 1.58 17.89 2.96
C SER A 34 3.09 17.70 3.19
N GLY A 35 3.68 16.67 2.61
CA GLY A 35 5.09 16.33 2.82
C GLY A 35 5.42 15.61 4.15
N ALA A 36 4.46 15.41 5.05
CA ALA A 36 4.69 14.73 6.34
C ALA A 36 5.00 13.21 6.23
N GLY A 37 5.16 12.66 5.02
CA GLY A 37 5.44 11.23 4.83
C GLY A 37 4.23 10.29 4.89
N LYS A 38 3.00 10.80 4.86
CA LYS A 38 1.76 9.98 4.92
C LYS A 38 1.71 8.91 3.82
N THR A 39 1.81 9.34 2.56
CA THR A 39 1.82 8.44 1.40
C THR A 39 3.04 7.52 1.45
N THR A 40 4.19 8.02 1.87
CA THR A 40 5.41 7.20 2.01
C THR A 40 5.25 6.09 3.05
N LEU A 41 4.63 6.37 4.20
CA LEU A 41 4.34 5.35 5.21
C LEU A 41 3.36 4.31 4.66
N MET A 42 2.30 4.76 3.99
CA MET A 42 1.31 3.87 3.36
C MET A 42 1.95 2.97 2.29
N ASP A 43 2.84 3.51 1.45
CA ASP A 43 3.55 2.74 0.42
C ASP A 43 4.52 1.70 1.01
N VAL A 44 5.18 2.01 2.14
CA VAL A 44 6.05 1.07 2.85
C VAL A 44 5.23 -0.07 3.45
N LEU A 45 4.10 0.24 4.09
CA LEU A 45 3.17 -0.75 4.63
C LEU A 45 2.59 -1.62 3.51
N ALA A 46 2.15 -1.01 2.40
CA ALA A 46 1.71 -1.70 1.19
C ALA A 46 2.82 -2.52 0.52
N GLY A 47 4.08 -2.18 0.81
CA GLY A 47 5.27 -2.75 0.17
C GLY A 47 5.41 -2.38 -1.31
N ARG A 48 4.88 -1.21 -1.68
CA ARG A 48 5.03 -0.59 -2.99
C ARG A 48 6.30 0.27 -3.09
N LYS A 49 6.92 0.60 -1.95
CA LYS A 49 8.21 1.29 -1.94
C LYS A 49 9.33 0.33 -2.34
N THR A 50 9.69 0.31 -3.62
CA THR A 50 10.71 -0.58 -4.21
C THR A 50 12.12 -0.01 -4.23
N GLY A 51 12.29 1.28 -3.91
CA GLY A 51 13.57 1.97 -3.91
C GLY A 51 13.98 2.52 -2.54
N GLY A 52 15.27 2.58 -2.29
CA GLY A 52 15.86 3.01 -1.03
C GLY A 52 16.03 1.87 -0.02
N TYR A 53 16.16 2.23 1.25
CA TYR A 53 16.37 1.30 2.36
C TYR A 53 15.19 1.40 3.31
N ILE A 54 14.59 0.25 3.63
CA ILE A 54 13.52 0.12 4.61
C ILE A 54 14.08 -0.70 5.76
N GLU A 55 14.06 -0.13 6.95
CA GLU A 55 14.56 -0.73 8.18
C GLU A 55 13.42 -0.86 9.20
N GLY A 56 13.52 -1.84 10.09
CA GLY A 56 12.48 -2.18 11.07
C GLY A 56 11.71 -3.45 10.72
N SER A 57 10.62 -3.70 11.45
CA SER A 57 9.79 -4.91 11.31
C SER A 57 8.32 -4.56 11.17
N ILE A 58 7.62 -5.27 10.29
CA ILE A 58 6.18 -5.13 10.09
C ILE A 58 5.55 -6.51 10.31
N ASN A 59 4.58 -6.59 11.23
CA ASN A 59 3.91 -7.84 11.54
C ASN A 59 2.43 -7.75 11.17
N ILE A 60 1.89 -8.83 10.62
CA ILE A 60 0.48 -8.97 10.25
C ILE A 60 -0.07 -10.17 11.01
N SER A 61 -1.07 -9.94 11.85
CA SER A 61 -1.68 -10.99 12.69
C SER A 61 -0.66 -11.81 13.50
N GLY A 62 0.42 -11.16 13.95
CA GLY A 62 1.49 -11.79 14.74
C GLY A 62 2.65 -12.38 13.92
N TYR A 63 2.55 -12.45 12.60
CA TYR A 63 3.59 -13.01 11.73
C TYR A 63 4.37 -11.91 11.01
N GLN A 64 5.67 -12.14 10.75
CA GLN A 64 6.47 -11.23 9.93
C GLN A 64 5.85 -11.08 8.53
N LYS A 65 5.72 -9.85 8.05
CA LYS A 65 5.18 -9.54 6.73
C LYS A 65 6.08 -10.14 5.64
N LYS A 66 5.49 -10.98 4.79
CA LYS A 66 6.12 -11.47 3.56
C LYS A 66 5.57 -10.71 2.36
N GLN A 67 6.45 -10.00 1.64
CA GLN A 67 6.02 -9.11 0.56
C GLN A 67 5.30 -9.85 -0.57
N GLU A 68 5.79 -11.03 -0.95
CA GLU A 68 5.25 -11.87 -2.04
C GLU A 68 3.79 -12.24 -1.83
N THR A 69 3.38 -12.52 -0.58
CA THR A 69 2.03 -12.96 -0.25
C THR A 69 1.14 -11.82 0.21
N PHE A 70 1.72 -10.69 0.65
CA PHE A 70 0.96 -9.60 1.25
C PHE A 70 -0.07 -9.00 0.29
N ALA A 71 0.31 -8.79 -0.97
CA ALA A 71 -0.57 -8.25 -2.00
C ALA A 71 -1.83 -9.12 -2.25
N ARG A 72 -1.81 -10.40 -1.88
CA ARG A 72 -2.96 -11.32 -2.01
C ARG A 72 -3.99 -11.15 -0.90
N VAL A 73 -3.61 -10.58 0.24
CA VAL A 73 -4.46 -10.45 1.43
C VAL A 73 -4.75 -8.99 1.79
N SER A 74 -4.23 -8.04 1.01
CA SER A 74 -4.41 -6.61 1.22
C SER A 74 -4.95 -5.93 -0.04
N GLY A 75 -5.87 -4.99 0.12
CA GLY A 75 -6.22 -4.00 -0.91
C GLY A 75 -5.44 -2.71 -0.70
N TYR A 76 -5.00 -2.07 -1.78
CA TYR A 76 -4.40 -0.74 -1.75
C TYR A 76 -5.11 0.13 -2.80
N CYS A 77 -5.70 1.24 -2.35
CA CYS A 77 -6.28 2.25 -3.22
C CYS A 77 -5.25 3.38 -3.36
N GLU A 78 -4.90 3.70 -4.61
CA GLU A 78 -3.93 4.75 -4.90
C GLU A 78 -4.58 6.13 -4.75
N GLN A 79 -3.74 7.19 -4.77
CA GLN A 79 -4.24 8.56 -4.73
C GLN A 79 -4.95 8.96 -6.03
N GLU A 80 -4.53 8.38 -7.15
CA GLU A 80 -5.14 8.54 -8.46
C GLU A 80 -5.83 7.24 -8.87
N ASP A 81 -7.04 7.38 -9.41
CA ASP A 81 -7.82 6.23 -9.88
C ASP A 81 -7.35 5.81 -11.28
N ILE A 82 -6.90 4.57 -11.41
CA ILE A 82 -6.45 3.98 -12.68
C ILE A 82 -7.53 3.05 -13.20
N HIS A 83 -8.25 3.47 -14.24
CA HIS A 83 -9.30 2.68 -14.89
C HIS A 83 -9.19 2.75 -16.41
N SER A 84 -9.67 1.69 -17.08
CA SER A 84 -9.79 1.69 -18.53
C SER A 84 -10.92 2.63 -18.96
N PRO A 85 -10.69 3.58 -19.88
CA PRO A 85 -11.75 4.49 -20.35
C PRO A 85 -12.80 3.78 -21.22
N ASN A 86 -12.53 2.54 -21.65
CA ASN A 86 -13.38 1.78 -22.56
C ASN A 86 -14.24 0.72 -21.87
N LEU A 87 -14.16 0.60 -20.54
CA LEU A 87 -14.96 -0.35 -19.77
C LEU A 87 -15.98 0.39 -18.91
N THR A 88 -17.16 -0.19 -18.77
CA THR A 88 -18.11 0.20 -17.75
C THR A 88 -17.59 -0.19 -16.36
N VAL A 89 -18.21 0.39 -15.33
CA VAL A 89 -17.91 0.03 -13.92
C VAL A 89 -18.14 -1.47 -13.69
N HIS A 90 -19.23 -2.01 -14.21
CA HIS A 90 -19.59 -3.42 -14.07
C HIS A 90 -18.54 -4.35 -14.71
N GLU A 91 -18.14 -4.07 -15.95
CA GLU A 91 -17.11 -4.87 -16.65
C GLU A 91 -15.76 -4.80 -15.93
N SER A 92 -15.39 -3.63 -15.40
CA SER A 92 -14.15 -3.47 -14.64
C SER A 92 -14.13 -4.30 -13.35
N LEU A 93 -15.28 -4.38 -12.65
CA LEU A 93 -15.43 -5.20 -11.45
C LEU A 93 -15.36 -6.69 -11.78
N ILE A 94 -16.10 -7.16 -12.79
CA ILE A 94 -16.05 -8.57 -13.22
C ILE A 94 -14.63 -8.97 -13.64
N TYR A 95 -13.95 -8.12 -14.40
CA TYR A 95 -12.57 -8.37 -14.82
C TYR A 95 -11.62 -8.52 -13.63
N SER A 96 -11.76 -7.66 -12.61
CA SER A 96 -10.98 -7.77 -11.36
C SER A 96 -11.29 -9.06 -10.60
N SER A 97 -12.57 -9.43 -10.51
CA SER A 97 -13.04 -10.67 -9.87
C SER A 97 -12.42 -11.90 -10.50
N TRP A 98 -12.39 -12.00 -11.83
CA TRP A 98 -11.79 -13.14 -12.55
C TRP A 98 -10.30 -13.30 -12.28
N LEU A 99 -9.56 -12.21 -12.10
CA LEU A 99 -8.11 -12.24 -11.90
C LEU A 99 -7.71 -12.46 -10.44
N ARG A 100 -8.55 -12.03 -9.47
CA ARG A 100 -8.18 -12.02 -8.05
C ARG A 100 -8.81 -13.14 -7.24
N LEU A 101 -9.98 -13.64 -7.64
CA LEU A 101 -10.68 -14.68 -6.90
C LEU A 101 -10.12 -16.07 -7.20
N SER A 102 -10.17 -16.96 -6.20
CA SER A 102 -9.77 -18.36 -6.36
C SER A 102 -10.62 -19.06 -7.42
N ALA A 103 -10.02 -20.03 -8.12
CA ALA A 103 -10.69 -20.92 -9.07
C ALA A 103 -11.92 -21.63 -8.47
N GLU A 104 -11.93 -21.83 -7.15
CA GLU A 104 -12.99 -22.51 -6.39
C GLU A 104 -14.26 -21.67 -6.19
N VAL A 105 -14.19 -20.34 -6.37
CA VAL A 105 -15.38 -19.48 -6.30
C VAL A 105 -16.29 -19.78 -7.48
N ASN A 106 -17.57 -20.07 -7.21
CA ASN A 106 -18.55 -20.42 -8.23
C ASN A 106 -18.78 -19.24 -9.20
N SER A 107 -19.30 -19.53 -10.40
CA SER A 107 -19.56 -18.51 -11.42
C SER A 107 -20.59 -17.48 -10.98
N GLU A 108 -21.61 -17.91 -10.25
CA GLU A 108 -22.71 -17.05 -9.77
C GLU A 108 -22.25 -15.98 -8.76
N THR A 109 -21.18 -16.23 -8.01
CA THR A 109 -20.57 -15.24 -7.09
C THR A 109 -19.55 -14.34 -7.80
N ARG A 110 -19.11 -14.71 -9.01
CA ARG A 110 -18.13 -13.94 -9.81
C ARG A 110 -18.80 -12.93 -10.75
N GLU A 111 -20.03 -13.21 -11.15
CA GLU A 111 -20.89 -12.40 -12.01
C GLU A 111 -21.72 -11.40 -11.18
#